data_AF-A0A7W1H9R5-F1
#
_entry.id   AF-A0A7W1H9R5-F1
#
_cell.length_a   1.000
_cell.length_b   1.000
_cell.length_c   1.000
_cell.angle_alpha   90.00
_cell.angle_beta   90.00
_cell.angle_gamma   90.00
#
_symmetry.space_group_name_H-M   'P 1'
#
loop_
_entity.id
_entity.type
_entity.pdbx_description
1 polymer ?
#
loop_
_entity_poly.entity_id
_entity_poly.type
_entity_poly.pdbx_seq_one_letter_code
_entity_poly.pdbx_strand_id
1 'polypeptide(L)'
;MDFIDAVREENQRIRRLRLIVDLTLARLFQDPELSLLDALQAVERCRDAALDLFPGKERAFDLIYRPRFERVLHRRWPHEMPGEIGDVFVLEDPKN
;
A
#
# COMPACT_ATOMS: atom_id res chain seq x y z
N MET A 1 7.08 22.11 22.80
CA MET A 1 6.24 21.60 21.70
C MET A 1 4.80 21.80 22.12
N ASP A 2 4.06 22.68 21.44
CA ASP A 2 2.68 22.98 21.81
C ASP A 2 1.75 21.82 21.36
N PHE A 3 0.70 21.51 22.12
CA PHE A 3 -0.21 20.39 21.82
C PHE A 3 -0.89 20.56 20.45
N ILE A 4 -1.17 21.82 20.08
CA ILE A 4 -1.74 22.19 18.79
C ILE A 4 -0.79 21.84 17.64
N ASP A 5 0.52 22.01 17.81
CA ASP A 5 1.52 21.69 16.79
C ASP A 5 1.62 20.18 16.58
N ALA A 6 1.62 19.39 17.67
CA ALA A 6 1.63 17.94 17.58
C ALA A 6 0.40 17.39 16.85
N VAL A 7 -0.80 17.91 17.15
CA VAL A 7 -2.04 17.54 16.45
C VAL A 7 -1.99 17.95 14.97
N ARG A 8 -1.38 19.10 14.66
CA ARG A 8 -1.26 19.59 13.28
C ARG A 8 -0.30 18.71 12.47
N GLU A 9 0.83 18.31 13.06
CA GLU A 9 1.78 17.37 12.45
C GLU A 9 1.17 15.99 12.21
N GLU A 10 0.43 15.45 13.18
CA GLU A 10 -0.26 14.17 13.02
C GLU A 10 -1.28 14.22 11.86
N ASN A 11 -2.08 15.28 11.78
CA ASN A 11 -3.03 15.49 10.69
C ASN A 11 -2.33 15.62 9.33
N GLN A 12 -1.15 16.25 9.27
CA GLN A 12 -0.36 16.31 8.03
C GLN A 12 0.12 14.93 7.60
N ARG A 13 0.61 14.10 8.52
CA ARG A 13 1.03 12.72 8.24
C ARG A 13 -0.14 11.87 7.73
N ILE A 14 -1.33 12.00 8.33
CA ILE A 14 -2.55 11.29 7.89
C ILE A 14 -2.95 11.71 6.47
N ARG A 15 -2.95 13.01 6.18
CA ARG A 15 -3.27 13.52 4.83
C ARG A 15 -2.27 13.03 3.79
N ARG A 16 -0.98 13.02 4.13
CA ARG A 16 0.08 12.52 3.26
C ARG A 16 -0.08 11.02 2.99
N LEU A 17 -0.37 10.22 4.02
CA LEU A 17 -0.63 8.79 3.85
C LEU A 17 -1.82 8.54 2.91
N ARG A 18 -2.94 9.25 3.11
CA ARG A 18 -4.11 9.15 2.21
C ARG A 18 -3.74 9.45 0.77
N LEU A 19 -2.99 10.53 0.54
CA LEU A 19 -2.52 10.89 -0.80
C LEU A 19 -1.68 9.79 -1.44
N ILE A 20 -0.70 9.22 -0.71
CA ILE A 20 0.16 8.15 -1.22
C ILE A 20 -0.68 6.91 -1.60
N VAL A 21 -1.61 6.52 -0.73
CA VAL A 21 -2.52 5.40 -0.98
C VAL A 21 -3.39 5.67 -2.21
N ASP A 22 -4.02 6.84 -2.29
CA ASP A 22 -4.93 7.18 -3.38
C ASP A 22 -4.19 7.23 -4.73
N LEU A 23 -2.96 7.76 -4.76
CA LEU A 23 -2.10 7.75 -5.95
C LEU A 23 -1.69 6.33 -6.36
N THR A 24 -1.36 5.49 -5.38
CA THR A 24 -1.01 4.09 -5.65
C THR A 24 -2.21 3.34 -6.24
N LEU A 25 -3.40 3.51 -5.65
CA LEU A 25 -4.63 2.94 -6.19
C LEU A 25 -4.93 3.47 -7.61
N ALA A 26 -4.80 4.77 -7.83
CA ALA A 26 -5.00 5.37 -9.14
C ALA A 26 -4.06 4.76 -10.19
N ARG A 27 -2.77 4.56 -9.85
CA ARG A 27 -1.81 3.88 -10.73
C ARG A 27 -2.25 2.46 -11.07
N LEU A 28 -2.65 1.66 -10.07
CA LEU A 28 -3.12 0.29 -10.27
C LEU A 28 -4.34 0.21 -11.21
N PHE A 29 -5.21 1.23 -11.17
CA PHE A 29 -6.39 1.30 -12.05
C PHE A 29 -6.07 1.82 -13.45
N GLN A 30 -5.27 2.87 -13.57
CA GLN A 30 -5.16 3.66 -14.79
C GLN A 30 -4.11 3.14 -15.76
N ASP A 31 -3.05 2.48 -15.29
CA ASP A 31 -1.95 2.02 -16.13
C ASP A 31 -2.31 0.66 -16.76
N PRO A 32 -2.60 0.56 -18.07
CA PRO A 32 -3.00 -0.68 -18.73
C PRO A 32 -1.85 -1.69 -18.89
N GLU A 33 -0.61 -1.23 -18.94
CA GLU A 33 0.60 -2.05 -19.19
C GLU A 33 1.29 -2.50 -17.90
N LEU A 34 0.80 -2.05 -16.74
CA LEU A 34 1.34 -2.44 -15.44
C LEU A 34 1.36 -3.96 -15.29
N SER A 35 2.52 -4.52 -14.93
CA SER A 35 2.65 -5.93 -14.59
C SER A 35 2.18 -6.20 -13.16
N LEU A 36 1.84 -7.45 -12.83
CA LEU A 36 1.50 -7.82 -11.45
C LEU A 36 2.67 -7.55 -10.49
N LEU A 37 3.90 -7.85 -10.92
CA LEU A 37 5.10 -7.61 -10.11
C LEU A 37 5.26 -6.12 -9.79
N ASP A 38 5.12 -5.24 -10.78
CA ASP A 38 5.22 -3.78 -10.58
C ASP A 38 4.11 -3.24 -9.69
N ALA A 39 2.91 -3.81 -9.82
CA ALA A 39 1.76 -3.48 -8.99
C ALA A 39 2.00 -3.84 -7.52
N LEU A 40 2.52 -5.04 -7.25
CA LEU A 40 2.86 -5.50 -5.90
C LEU A 40 4.00 -4.68 -5.30
N GLN A 41 5.06 -4.41 -6.08
CA GLN A 41 6.12 -3.51 -5.64
C GLN A 41 5.62 -2.09 -5.34
N ALA A 42 4.63 -1.59 -6.08
CA ALA A 42 4.01 -0.30 -5.79
C ALA A 42 3.24 -0.31 -4.45
N VAL A 43 2.56 -1.41 -4.14
CA VAL A 43 1.88 -1.61 -2.85
C VAL A 43 2.89 -1.70 -1.70
N GLU A 44 3.98 -2.44 -1.87
CA GLU A 44 5.07 -2.52 -0.88
C GLU A 44 5.72 -1.14 -0.64
N ARG A 45 6.06 -0.39 -1.70
CA ARG A 45 6.57 0.98 -1.56
C ARG A 45 5.59 1.92 -0.84
N CYS A 46 4.28 1.74 -1.07
CA CYS A 46 3.25 2.48 -0.35
C CYS A 46 3.20 2.10 1.13
N ARG A 47 3.40 0.82 1.46
CA ARG A 47 3.48 0.30 2.82
C ARG A 47 4.70 0.88 3.55
N ASP A 48 5.88 0.82 2.95
CA ASP A 48 7.11 1.36 3.53
C ASP A 48 6.97 2.87 3.82
N ALA A 49 6.45 3.63 2.86
CA ALA A 49 6.19 5.06 3.05
C ALA A 49 5.16 5.34 4.17
N ALA A 50 4.21 4.43 4.41
CA ALA A 50 3.27 4.54 5.51
C ALA A 50 3.95 4.29 6.87
N LEU A 51 4.87 3.33 6.93
CA LEU A 51 5.64 3.01 8.13
C LEU A 51 6.65 4.09 8.47
N ASP A 52 7.25 4.75 7.48
CA ASP A 52 8.10 5.92 7.71
C ASP A 52 7.32 7.08 8.35
N LEU A 53 6.06 7.27 7.95
CA LEU A 53 5.18 8.30 8.53
C LEU A 53 4.65 7.90 9.92
N PHE A 54 4.46 6.59 10.15
CA PHE A 54 3.87 6.03 11.36
C PHE A 54 4.61 4.75 11.79
N PRO A 55 5.81 4.88 12.37
CA PRO A 55 6.61 3.72 12.77
C PRO A 55 5.86 2.87 13.80
N GLY A 56 5.88 1.54 13.63
CA GLY A 56 5.21 0.58 14.52
C GLY A 56 3.70 0.44 14.33
N LYS A 57 3.14 0.98 13.23
CA LYS A 57 1.71 0.88 12.89
C LYS A 57 1.43 -0.08 11.72
N GLU A 58 2.25 -1.11 11.53
CA GLU A 58 2.14 -2.11 10.45
C GLU A 58 0.74 -2.74 10.44
N ARG A 59 0.30 -3.26 11.58
CA ARG A 59 -1.01 -3.92 11.71
C ARG A 59 -2.18 -3.01 11.36
N ALA A 60 -2.07 -1.72 11.68
CA ALA A 60 -3.13 -0.76 11.35
C ALA A 60 -3.20 -0.50 9.84
N PHE A 61 -2.03 -0.43 9.18
CA PHE A 61 -1.97 -0.34 7.72
C PHE A 61 -2.56 -1.58 7.06
N ASP A 62 -2.16 -2.77 7.51
CA ASP A 62 -2.65 -4.05 6.99
C ASP A 62 -4.16 -4.21 7.22
N LEU A 63 -4.72 -3.73 8.34
CA LEU A 63 -6.16 -3.83 8.56
C LEU A 63 -6.98 -2.88 7.67
N ILE A 64 -6.46 -1.68 7.39
CA ILE A 64 -7.22 -0.60 6.74
C ILE A 64 -7.03 -0.59 5.21
N TYR A 65 -5.80 -0.79 4.77
CA TYR A 65 -5.39 -0.52 3.38
C TYR A 65 -5.14 -1.78 2.56
N ARG A 66 -4.58 -2.85 3.14
CA ARG A 66 -4.35 -4.11 2.44
C ARG A 66 -5.62 -4.66 1.77
N PRO A 67 -6.79 -4.75 2.42
CA PRO A 67 -8.02 -5.21 1.77
C PRO A 67 -8.44 -4.36 0.57
N ARG A 68 -8.02 -3.09 0.49
CA ARG A 68 -8.30 -2.23 -0.67
C ARG A 68 -7.40 -2.58 -1.83
N PHE A 69 -6.11 -2.77 -1.59
CA PHE A 69 -5.16 -3.17 -2.62
C PHE A 69 -5.47 -4.56 -3.16
N GLU A 70 -5.74 -5.54 -2.27
CA GLU A 70 -6.10 -6.90 -2.65
C GLU A 70 -7.30 -6.94 -3.60
N ARG A 71 -8.35 -6.17 -3.30
CA ARG A 71 -9.52 -6.07 -4.20
C ARG A 71 -9.16 -5.59 -5.60
N VAL A 72 -8.24 -4.63 -5.72
CA VAL A 72 -7.80 -4.11 -7.03
C VAL A 72 -6.93 -5.14 -7.74
N LEU A 73 -5.96 -5.73 -7.03
CA LEU A 73 -5.05 -6.73 -7.55
C LEU A 73 -5.81 -7.97 -8.04
N HIS A 74 -6.71 -8.54 -7.24
CA HIS A 74 -7.54 -9.68 -7.64
C HIS A 74 -8.47 -9.38 -8.82
N ARG A 75 -9.01 -8.15 -8.89
CA ARG A 75 -9.87 -7.76 -10.00
C ARG A 75 -9.09 -7.69 -11.31
N ARG A 76 -7.82 -7.28 -11.25
CA ARG A 76 -7.00 -7.01 -12.43
C ARG A 76 -6.18 -8.21 -12.89
N TRP A 77 -5.69 -9.01 -11.94
CA TRP A 77 -4.89 -10.21 -12.18
C TRP A 77 -5.51 -11.46 -11.51
N PRO A 78 -6.74 -11.86 -11.88
CA PRO A 78 -7.45 -12.95 -11.20
C PRO A 78 -6.79 -14.33 -11.35
N HIS A 79 -5.97 -14.55 -12.39
CA HIS A 79 -5.31 -15.84 -12.65
C HIS A 79 -3.85 -15.89 -12.18
N GLU A 80 -3.26 -14.74 -11.83
CA GLU A 80 -1.86 -14.65 -11.38
C GLU A 80 -1.77 -14.44 -9.86
N MET A 81 -2.82 -13.91 -9.24
CA MET A 81 -2.89 -13.74 -7.79
C MET A 81 -3.17 -15.07 -7.08
N PRO A 82 -2.39 -15.44 -6.04
CA PRO A 82 -2.73 -16.58 -5.20
C PRO A 82 -4.01 -16.31 -4.40
N GLY A 83 -4.76 -17.37 -4.06
CA GLY A 83 -5.99 -17.27 -3.27
C GLY A 83 -5.77 -16.80 -1.82
N GLU A 84 -4.53 -16.91 -1.33
CA GLU A 84 -4.09 -16.37 -0.04
C GLU A 84 -2.81 -15.56 -0.26
N ILE A 85 -2.85 -14.28 0.10
CA ILE A 85 -1.67 -13.40 0.11
C ILE A 85 -1.09 -13.48 1.51
N GLY A 86 0.18 -13.87 1.63
CA GLY A 86 0.88 -13.91 2.91
C GLY A 86 1.03 -12.53 3.56
N ASP A 87 1.75 -12.48 4.69
CA ASP A 87 1.97 -11.24 5.44
C ASP A 87 2.70 -10.15 4.63
N VAL A 88 3.32 -10.49 3.50
CA VAL A 88 4.05 -9.57 2.61
C VAL A 88 3.52 -9.72 1.18
N PHE A 89 3.30 -8.61 0.47
CA PHE A 89 2.94 -8.57 -0.96
C PHE A 89 4.18 -8.79 -1.86
N VAL A 90 5.11 -9.65 -1.45
CA VAL A 90 6.27 -10.01 -2.26
C VAL A 90 5.92 -11.27 -3.03
N LEU A 91 5.79 -11.15 -4.36
CA LEU A 91 6.14 -12.27 -5.23
C LEU A 91 7.65 -12.42 -5.08
N GLU A 92 8.11 -13.45 -4.37
CA GLU A 92 9.48 -13.91 -4.60
C GLU A 92 9.55 -14.20 -6.10
N ASP A 93 10.37 -13.43 -6.83
CA ASP A 93 10.71 -13.79 -8.20
C ASP A 93 11.11 -15.27 -8.18
N PRO A 94 10.49 -16.16 -8.97
CA PRO A 94 10.80 -17.59 -8.89
C PRO A 94 12.21 -17.94 -9.42
N LYS A 95 13.12 -16.97 -9.53
CA LYS A 95 14.55 -17.14 -9.85
C LYS A 95 15.39 -15.96 -9.31
N ASN A 96 15.95 -16.11 -8.11
CA ASN A 96 17.40 -15.97 -7.89
C ASN A 96 17.81 -16.61 -6.55
#